data_AF-F0XXE3-F1
#
_entry.id   AF-F0XXE3-F1
#
_cell.length_a   1.000
_cell.length_b   1.000
_cell.length_c   1.000
_cell.angle_alpha   90.00
_cell.angle_beta   90.00
_cell.angle_gamma   90.00
#
_symmetry.space_group_name_H-M   'P 1'
#
loop_
_entity.id
_entity.type
_entity.pdbx_description
1 polymer ?
#
loop_
_entity_poly.entity_id
_entity_poly.type
_entity_poly.pdbx_seq_one_letter_code
_entity_poly.pdbx_strand_id
1 'polypeptide(L)'
;GSATDREYAKLIFPVRQNGNRLLCTLLLGNVAVNALLSITLAAVASSIVGFLMSTALIVVFGEILPQALCSRHALYIGASTLPVVKLFMVLMSPIAFPLAWALDALLGEDVGTVHTKREMLQYMKVHLRQGILDDESGNVMRGALEMKEKSVHEVMTPLEDVFMLPESTTLSFKVVREIFEQGFSRVPVFRGERQHIVGLLFVKDLIFVDPEDETPLASLLSIFSRGLQVVDETNTLDDVLRIFKRGHGHLALVRR
;
A
#
# COMPACT_ATOMS: atom_id res chain seq x y z
N GLY A 1 -10.61 1.48 -13.75
CA GLY A 1 -11.28 0.92 -14.93
C GLY A 1 -12.48 1.77 -15.29
N SER A 2 -12.91 1.69 -16.54
CA SER A 2 -14.14 2.35 -17.02
C SER A 2 -15.39 1.79 -16.31
N ALA A 3 -16.53 2.47 -16.41
CA ALA A 3 -17.77 2.00 -15.78
C ALA A 3 -18.18 0.60 -16.28
N THR A 4 -17.98 0.33 -17.57
CA THR A 4 -18.24 -0.97 -18.21
C THR A 4 -17.32 -2.07 -17.70
N ASP A 5 -16.01 -1.78 -17.52
CA ASP A 5 -15.07 -2.76 -16.94
C ASP A 5 -15.49 -3.18 -15.53
N ARG A 6 -16.04 -2.23 -14.76
CA ARG A 6 -16.52 -2.49 -13.39
C ARG A 6 -17.74 -3.42 -13.39
N GLU A 7 -18.64 -3.27 -14.35
CA GLU A 7 -19.80 -4.16 -14.50
C GLU A 7 -19.36 -5.58 -14.92
N TYR A 8 -18.48 -5.70 -15.90
CA TYR A 8 -17.93 -7.00 -16.32
C TYR A 8 -17.19 -7.70 -15.19
N ALA A 9 -16.35 -6.98 -14.44
CA ALA A 9 -15.64 -7.54 -13.29
C ALA A 9 -16.62 -8.06 -12.22
N LYS A 10 -17.71 -7.33 -11.92
CA LYS A 10 -18.74 -7.79 -10.97
C LYS A 10 -19.41 -9.09 -11.41
N LEU A 11 -19.64 -9.28 -12.71
CA LEU A 11 -20.26 -10.49 -13.25
C LEU A 11 -19.32 -11.71 -13.17
N ILE A 12 -18.03 -11.51 -13.44
CA ILE A 12 -17.02 -12.58 -13.48
C ILE A 12 -16.56 -12.98 -12.07
N PHE A 13 -16.52 -12.03 -11.13
CA PHE A 13 -15.95 -12.20 -9.80
C PHE A 13 -16.44 -13.46 -9.03
N PRO A 14 -17.75 -13.79 -8.97
CA PRO A 14 -18.23 -14.97 -8.25
C PRO A 14 -17.68 -16.29 -8.82
N VAL A 15 -17.43 -16.34 -10.12
CA VAL A 15 -16.87 -17.52 -10.78
C VAL A 15 -15.36 -17.60 -10.55
N ARG A 16 -14.67 -16.44 -10.55
CA ARG A 16 -13.22 -16.37 -10.30
C ARG A 16 -12.83 -16.71 -8.86
N GLN A 17 -13.72 -16.50 -7.87
CA GLN A 17 -13.48 -16.86 -6.47
C GLN A 17 -13.12 -18.34 -6.29
N ASN A 18 -13.71 -19.22 -7.10
CA ASN A 18 -13.35 -20.66 -7.11
C ASN A 18 -12.26 -20.91 -8.15
N GLY A 19 -11.08 -20.31 -7.95
CA GLY A 19 -10.01 -20.26 -8.95
C GLY A 19 -9.58 -21.63 -9.48
N ASN A 20 -9.27 -22.57 -8.58
CA ASN A 20 -8.84 -23.92 -8.96
C ASN A 20 -9.95 -24.70 -9.68
N ARG A 21 -11.21 -24.59 -9.25
CA ARG A 21 -12.35 -25.22 -9.96
C ARG A 21 -12.55 -24.64 -11.35
N LEU A 22 -12.46 -23.32 -11.49
CA LEU A 22 -12.57 -22.65 -12.79
C LEU A 22 -11.42 -23.09 -13.71
N LEU A 23 -10.19 -23.11 -13.19
CA LEU A 23 -9.01 -23.56 -13.92
C LEU A 23 -9.15 -25.00 -14.40
N CYS A 24 -9.51 -25.94 -13.52
CA CYS A 24 -9.73 -27.34 -13.90
C CYS A 24 -10.83 -27.48 -14.96
N THR A 25 -11.94 -26.76 -14.81
CA THR A 25 -13.05 -26.81 -15.77
C THR A 25 -12.61 -26.34 -17.16
N LEU A 26 -11.94 -25.18 -17.23
CA LEU A 26 -11.52 -24.59 -18.50
C LEU A 26 -10.43 -25.43 -19.18
N LEU A 27 -9.48 -25.97 -18.42
CA LEU A 27 -8.44 -26.85 -18.97
C LEU A 27 -9.02 -28.17 -19.46
N LEU A 28 -9.91 -28.81 -18.69
CA LEU A 28 -10.59 -30.04 -19.12
C LEU A 28 -11.43 -29.80 -20.38
N GLY A 29 -12.17 -28.69 -20.43
CA GLY A 29 -12.92 -28.29 -21.61
C GLY A 29 -12.04 -28.07 -22.83
N ASN A 30 -10.94 -27.33 -22.68
CA ASN A 30 -9.98 -27.09 -23.76
C ASN A 30 -9.37 -28.40 -24.29
N VAL A 31 -8.88 -29.25 -23.40
CA VAL A 31 -8.29 -30.55 -23.78
C VAL A 31 -9.32 -31.46 -24.45
N ALA A 32 -10.56 -31.51 -23.94
CA ALA A 32 -11.62 -32.32 -24.52
C ALA A 32 -11.98 -31.86 -25.95
N VAL A 33 -12.11 -30.55 -26.18
CA VAL A 33 -12.39 -29.99 -27.51
C VAL A 33 -11.23 -30.24 -28.46
N ASN A 34 -9.99 -30.02 -28.02
CA ASN A 34 -8.80 -30.25 -28.85
C ASN A 34 -8.62 -31.74 -29.20
N ALA A 35 -8.85 -32.64 -28.26
CA ALA A 35 -8.81 -34.08 -28.50
C ALA A 35 -9.90 -34.51 -29.51
N LEU A 36 -11.13 -34.01 -29.36
CA LEU A 36 -12.22 -34.28 -30.30
C LEU A 36 -11.88 -33.77 -31.70
N LEU A 37 -11.38 -32.53 -31.82
CA LEU A 37 -11.00 -31.95 -33.10
C LEU A 37 -9.87 -32.76 -33.76
N SER A 38 -8.87 -33.18 -32.99
CA SER A 38 -7.76 -34.01 -33.48
C SER A 38 -8.24 -35.38 -33.99
N ILE A 39 -9.11 -36.08 -33.24
CA ILE A 39 -9.67 -37.37 -33.63
C ILE A 39 -10.48 -37.24 -34.92
N THR A 40 -11.33 -36.21 -35.03
CA THR A 40 -12.15 -35.99 -36.23
C THR A 40 -11.31 -35.67 -37.47
N LEU A 41 -10.28 -34.82 -37.34
CA LEU A 41 -9.37 -34.48 -38.44
C LEU A 41 -8.51 -35.67 -38.87
N ALA A 42 -8.04 -36.48 -37.91
CA ALA A 42 -7.31 -37.71 -38.19
C ALA A 42 -8.17 -38.77 -38.90
N ALA A 43 -9.50 -38.75 -38.70
CA ALA A 43 -10.43 -39.65 -39.39
C ALA A 43 -10.67 -39.26 -40.87
N VAL A 44 -10.43 -38.00 -41.25
CA VAL A 44 -10.70 -37.47 -42.60
C VAL A 44 -9.45 -37.45 -43.49
N ALA A 45 -8.25 -37.43 -42.91
CA ALA A 45 -6.98 -37.33 -43.64
C ALA A 45 -6.08 -38.57 -43.44
N SER A 46 -5.08 -38.77 -44.30
CA SER A 46 -4.08 -39.83 -44.13
C SER A 46 -3.29 -39.61 -42.83
N SER A 47 -2.89 -40.69 -42.15
CA SER A 47 -2.49 -40.64 -40.73
C SER A 47 -1.44 -39.57 -40.37
N ILE A 48 -0.42 -39.38 -41.21
CA ILE A 48 0.65 -38.41 -40.97
C ILE A 48 0.22 -36.98 -41.35
N VAL A 49 -0.47 -36.82 -42.48
CA VAL A 49 -0.93 -35.50 -42.94
C VAL A 49 -2.02 -34.97 -42.02
N GLY A 50 -2.95 -35.83 -41.61
CA GLY A 50 -4.00 -35.51 -40.64
C GLY A 50 -3.44 -35.06 -39.30
N PHE A 51 -2.41 -35.74 -38.79
CA PHE A 51 -1.72 -35.35 -37.56
C PHE A 51 -1.05 -33.97 -37.66
N LEU A 52 -0.31 -33.71 -38.74
CA LEU A 52 0.36 -32.42 -38.92
C LEU A 52 -0.64 -31.28 -39.13
N MET A 53 -1.67 -31.52 -39.94
CA MET A 53 -2.72 -30.54 -40.21
C MET A 53 -3.56 -30.26 -38.96
N SER A 54 -3.95 -31.28 -38.19
CA SER A 54 -4.72 -31.08 -36.96
C SER A 54 -3.94 -30.30 -35.93
N THR A 55 -2.66 -30.64 -35.74
CA THR A 55 -1.78 -29.92 -34.82
C THR A 55 -1.64 -28.45 -35.21
N ALA A 56 -1.36 -28.16 -36.48
CA ALA A 56 -1.24 -26.79 -36.96
C ALA A 56 -2.54 -25.99 -36.79
N LEU A 57 -3.68 -26.59 -37.14
CA LEU A 57 -4.98 -25.93 -37.07
C LEU A 57 -5.40 -25.66 -35.61
N ILE A 58 -5.25 -26.64 -34.72
CA ILE A 58 -5.58 -26.51 -33.29
C ILE A 58 -4.70 -25.45 -32.64
N VAL A 59 -3.39 -25.48 -32.87
CA VAL A 59 -2.47 -24.51 -32.24
C VAL A 59 -2.76 -23.09 -32.72
N VAL A 60 -2.97 -22.88 -34.02
CA VAL A 60 -3.19 -21.51 -34.54
C VAL A 60 -4.59 -21.01 -34.21
N PHE A 61 -5.63 -21.78 -34.54
CA PHE A 61 -7.03 -21.32 -34.46
C PHE A 61 -7.73 -21.70 -33.16
N GLY A 62 -7.31 -22.78 -32.50
CA GLY A 62 -7.88 -23.24 -31.23
C GLY A 62 -7.21 -22.64 -30.00
N GLU A 63 -5.90 -22.36 -30.06
CA GLU A 63 -5.13 -21.93 -28.90
C GLU A 63 -4.58 -20.50 -29.03
N ILE A 64 -3.64 -20.25 -29.95
CA ILE A 64 -2.89 -18.99 -30.01
C ILE A 64 -3.81 -17.79 -30.27
N LEU A 65 -4.63 -17.86 -31.33
CA LEU A 65 -5.46 -16.74 -31.75
C LEU A 65 -6.56 -16.41 -30.72
N PRO A 66 -7.33 -17.40 -30.19
CA PRO A 66 -8.28 -17.14 -29.11
C PRO A 66 -7.61 -16.60 -27.84
N GLN A 67 -6.48 -17.17 -27.41
CA GLN A 67 -5.79 -16.74 -26.20
C GLN A 67 -5.25 -15.31 -26.33
N ALA A 68 -4.73 -14.93 -27.50
CA ALA A 68 -4.27 -13.57 -27.77
C ALA A 68 -5.42 -12.54 -27.73
N LEU A 69 -6.60 -12.88 -28.26
CA LEU A 69 -7.80 -12.03 -28.20
C LEU A 69 -8.32 -11.90 -26.76
N CYS A 70 -8.41 -13.02 -26.04
CA CYS A 70 -8.82 -13.07 -24.64
C CYS A 70 -7.88 -12.27 -23.74
N SER A 71 -6.57 -12.26 -23.99
CA SER A 71 -5.61 -11.49 -23.19
C SER A 71 -5.83 -9.98 -23.30
N ARG A 72 -6.21 -9.47 -24.49
CA ARG A 72 -6.45 -8.03 -24.71
C ARG A 72 -7.81 -7.54 -24.24
N HIS A 73 -8.85 -8.39 -24.34
CA HIS A 73 -10.24 -8.03 -24.01
C HIS A 73 -10.85 -8.96 -22.95
N ALA A 74 -10.05 -9.33 -21.94
CA ALA A 74 -10.39 -10.37 -20.96
C ALA A 74 -11.74 -10.13 -20.25
N LEU A 75 -12.01 -8.89 -19.82
CA LEU A 75 -13.24 -8.55 -19.10
C LEU A 75 -14.47 -8.65 -20.01
N TYR A 76 -14.41 -8.11 -21.22
CA TYR A 76 -15.53 -8.16 -22.17
C TYR A 76 -15.85 -9.60 -22.59
N ILE A 77 -14.83 -10.36 -23.01
CA ILE A 77 -15.01 -11.74 -23.47
C ILE A 77 -15.44 -12.63 -22.30
N GLY A 78 -14.81 -12.48 -21.13
CA GLY A 78 -15.15 -13.25 -19.93
C GLY A 78 -16.59 -13.03 -19.46
N ALA A 79 -17.08 -11.79 -19.50
CA ALA A 79 -18.46 -11.49 -19.13
C ALA A 79 -19.47 -12.00 -20.18
N SER A 80 -19.15 -11.85 -21.47
CA SER A 80 -20.02 -12.30 -22.57
C SER A 80 -20.14 -13.83 -22.65
N THR A 81 -19.05 -14.55 -22.34
CA THR A 81 -18.98 -16.02 -22.37
C THR A 81 -19.35 -16.67 -21.04
N LEU A 82 -19.64 -15.89 -20.00
CA LEU A 82 -20.03 -16.36 -18.67
C LEU A 82 -21.13 -17.44 -18.66
N PRO A 83 -22.25 -17.34 -19.42
CA PRO A 83 -23.26 -18.41 -19.42
C PRO A 83 -22.71 -19.73 -19.96
N VAL A 84 -21.85 -19.68 -20.99
CA VAL A 84 -21.19 -20.86 -21.56
C VAL A 84 -20.24 -21.46 -20.53
N VAL A 85 -19.42 -20.64 -19.87
CA VAL A 85 -18.50 -21.09 -18.82
C VAL A 85 -19.27 -21.78 -17.68
N LYS A 86 -20.39 -21.20 -17.23
CA LYS A 86 -21.23 -21.82 -16.18
C LYS A 86 -21.79 -23.17 -16.61
N LEU A 87 -22.22 -23.31 -17.86
CA LEU A 87 -22.66 -24.60 -18.40
C LEU A 87 -21.52 -25.64 -18.34
N PHE A 88 -20.32 -25.29 -18.79
CA PHE A 88 -19.15 -26.17 -18.70
C PHE A 88 -18.77 -26.51 -17.25
N MET A 89 -18.88 -25.56 -16.32
CA MET A 89 -18.62 -25.81 -14.89
C MET A 89 -19.58 -26.82 -14.27
N VAL A 90 -20.83 -26.86 -14.74
CA VAL A 90 -21.82 -27.86 -14.31
C VAL A 90 -21.52 -29.21 -14.97
N LEU A 91 -21.31 -29.24 -16.29
CA LEU A 91 -21.05 -30.47 -17.06
C LEU A 91 -19.77 -31.18 -16.61
N MET A 92 -18.69 -30.42 -16.40
CA MET A 92 -17.38 -30.96 -16.00
C MET A 92 -17.24 -31.07 -14.47
N SER A 93 -18.23 -30.63 -13.70
CA SER A 93 -18.20 -30.70 -12.23
C SER A 93 -17.80 -32.05 -11.64
N PRO A 94 -18.28 -33.23 -12.13
CA PRO A 94 -17.94 -34.51 -11.49
C PRO A 94 -16.44 -34.83 -11.53
N ILE A 95 -15.71 -34.30 -12.52
CA ILE A 95 -14.26 -34.51 -12.68
C ILE A 95 -13.47 -33.31 -12.15
N ALA A 96 -13.94 -32.10 -12.45
CA ALA A 96 -13.26 -30.86 -12.07
C ALA A 96 -13.27 -30.62 -10.55
N PHE A 97 -14.34 -31.03 -9.84
CA PHE A 97 -14.44 -30.84 -8.40
C PHE A 97 -13.39 -31.62 -7.59
N PRO A 98 -13.24 -32.96 -7.75
CA PRO A 98 -12.22 -33.70 -6.99
C PRO A 98 -10.80 -33.26 -7.34
N LEU A 99 -10.55 -32.88 -8.60
CA LEU A 99 -9.25 -32.37 -9.03
C LEU A 99 -8.93 -31.01 -8.39
N ALA A 100 -9.91 -30.10 -8.36
CA ALA A 100 -9.75 -28.80 -7.69
C ALA A 100 -9.53 -28.97 -6.18
N TRP A 101 -10.29 -29.85 -5.52
CA TRP A 101 -10.08 -30.16 -4.11
C TRP A 101 -8.68 -30.73 -3.82
N ALA A 102 -8.17 -31.60 -4.68
CA ALA A 102 -6.81 -32.12 -4.56
C ALA A 102 -5.74 -31.02 -4.75
N LEU A 103 -5.97 -30.08 -5.68
CA LEU A 103 -5.10 -28.91 -5.87
C LEU A 103 -5.15 -27.98 -4.66
N ASP A 104 -6.34 -27.68 -4.13
CA ASP A 104 -6.52 -26.86 -2.94
C ASP A 104 -5.80 -27.48 -1.72
N ALA A 105 -5.88 -28.79 -1.56
CA ALA A 105 -5.22 -29.52 -0.47
C ALA A 105 -3.68 -29.53 -0.59
N LEU A 106 -3.14 -29.53 -1.81
CA LEU A 106 -1.69 -29.65 -2.06
C LEU A 106 -0.99 -28.29 -2.18
N LEU A 107 -1.62 -27.31 -2.83
CA LEU A 107 -1.04 -25.99 -3.12
C LEU A 107 -1.68 -24.84 -2.31
N GLY A 108 -2.81 -25.08 -1.63
CA GLY A 108 -3.61 -24.05 -0.99
C GLY A 108 -4.70 -23.47 -1.91
N GLU A 109 -5.68 -22.80 -1.30
CA GLU A 109 -6.78 -22.16 -2.03
C GLU A 109 -6.26 -21.02 -2.92
N ASP A 110 -6.74 -20.93 -4.17
CA ASP A 110 -6.55 -19.76 -5.04
C ASP A 110 -7.43 -18.59 -4.56
N VAL A 111 -7.10 -18.04 -3.39
CA VAL A 111 -7.67 -16.79 -2.88
C VAL A 111 -7.03 -15.66 -3.67
N GLY A 112 -7.63 -15.36 -4.84
CA GLY A 112 -7.05 -14.50 -5.88
C GLY A 112 -6.10 -13.41 -5.36
N THR A 113 -4.87 -13.41 -5.89
CA THR A 113 -3.71 -12.59 -5.51
C THR A 113 -3.96 -11.47 -4.49
N VAL A 114 -4.10 -11.85 -3.21
CA VAL A 114 -4.00 -10.89 -2.10
C VAL A 114 -2.52 -10.58 -1.93
N HIS A 115 -2.10 -9.41 -2.40
CA HIS A 115 -0.71 -9.02 -2.34
C HIS A 115 -0.32 -8.59 -0.93
N THR A 116 0.78 -9.15 -0.43
CA THR A 116 1.41 -8.66 0.79
C THR A 116 1.95 -7.24 0.56
N LYS A 117 2.12 -6.47 1.64
CA LYS A 117 2.75 -5.14 1.58
C LYS A 117 4.11 -5.15 0.85
N ARG A 118 4.89 -6.21 1.05
CA ARG A 118 6.19 -6.40 0.38
C ARG A 118 6.03 -6.56 -1.13
N GLU A 119 5.04 -7.31 -1.58
CA GLU A 119 4.72 -7.47 -3.01
C GLU A 119 4.21 -6.16 -3.61
N MET A 120 3.38 -5.40 -2.90
CA MET A 120 2.94 -4.08 -3.35
C MET A 120 4.14 -3.13 -3.55
N LEU A 121 5.11 -3.13 -2.63
CA LEU A 121 6.35 -2.36 -2.78
C LEU A 121 7.20 -2.84 -3.97
N GLN A 122 7.22 -4.14 -4.28
CA GLN A 122 7.90 -4.68 -5.46
C GLN A 122 7.24 -4.21 -6.76
N TYR A 123 5.90 -4.29 -6.85
CA TYR A 123 5.17 -3.76 -8.00
C TYR A 123 5.44 -2.27 -8.20
N MET A 124 5.43 -1.47 -7.13
CA MET A 124 5.75 -0.05 -7.20
C MET A 124 7.17 0.20 -7.75
N LYS A 125 8.17 -0.59 -7.33
CA LYS A 125 9.54 -0.50 -7.88
C LYS A 125 9.60 -0.79 -9.38
N VAL A 126 8.79 -1.73 -9.87
CA VAL A 126 8.69 -2.02 -11.31
C VAL A 126 8.11 -0.82 -12.05
N HIS A 127 7.03 -0.22 -11.54
CA HIS A 127 6.39 0.94 -12.17
C HIS A 127 7.29 2.18 -12.19
N LEU A 128 8.08 2.41 -11.13
CA LEU A 128 9.11 3.45 -11.08
C LEU A 128 10.19 3.23 -12.14
N ARG A 129 10.73 2.00 -12.25
CA ARG A 129 11.75 1.66 -13.26
C ARG A 129 11.24 1.81 -14.70
N GLN A 130 9.96 1.57 -14.93
CA GLN A 130 9.32 1.73 -16.23
C GLN A 130 8.93 3.18 -16.55
N GLY A 131 9.18 4.12 -15.63
CA GLY A 131 8.82 5.52 -15.80
C GLY A 131 7.30 5.77 -15.83
N ILE A 132 6.50 4.80 -15.37
CA ILE A 132 5.04 4.92 -15.27
C ILE A 132 4.66 5.74 -14.04
N LEU A 133 5.48 5.65 -12.98
CA LEU A 133 5.34 6.41 -11.74
C LEU A 133 6.56 7.31 -11.58
N ASP A 134 6.36 8.55 -11.13
CA ASP A 134 7.43 9.46 -10.79
C ASP A 134 8.06 9.13 -9.42
N ASP A 135 9.33 9.48 -9.25
CA ASP A 135 10.10 9.14 -8.04
C ASP A 135 9.51 9.79 -6.77
N GLU A 136 8.91 10.98 -6.90
CA GLU A 136 8.30 11.69 -5.77
C GLU A 136 7.06 10.96 -5.26
N SER A 137 6.12 10.63 -6.15
CA SER A 137 4.94 9.82 -5.86
C SER A 137 5.33 8.44 -5.31
N GLY A 138 6.37 7.82 -5.86
CA GLY A 138 6.91 6.56 -5.36
C GLY A 138 7.41 6.64 -3.93
N ASN A 139 8.09 7.73 -3.57
CA ASN A 139 8.58 7.96 -2.21
C ASN A 139 7.44 8.23 -1.23
N VAL A 140 6.43 9.02 -1.63
CA VAL A 140 5.23 9.28 -0.81
C VAL A 140 4.48 7.98 -0.54
N MET A 141 4.24 7.16 -1.57
CA MET A 141 3.52 5.89 -1.41
C MET A 141 4.30 4.90 -0.55
N ARG A 142 5.63 4.83 -0.72
CA ARG A 142 6.51 4.05 0.16
C ARG A 142 6.41 4.51 1.61
N GLY A 143 6.54 5.81 1.86
CA GLY A 143 6.44 6.40 3.18
C GLY A 143 5.10 6.07 3.84
N ALA A 144 3.99 6.22 3.11
CA ALA A 144 2.66 5.90 3.60
C ALA A 144 2.50 4.43 4.00
N LEU A 145 3.09 3.49 3.24
CA LEU A 145 3.10 2.08 3.60
C LEU A 145 3.94 1.82 4.85
N GLU A 146 5.15 2.39 4.93
CA GLU A 146 6.10 2.17 6.03
C GLU A 146 5.70 2.83 7.36
N MET A 147 4.90 3.90 7.32
CA MET A 147 4.53 4.72 8.49
C MET A 147 3.86 3.93 9.63
N LYS A 148 3.16 2.83 9.31
CA LYS A 148 2.54 1.95 10.32
C LYS A 148 3.51 1.03 11.06
N GLU A 149 4.71 0.84 10.52
CA GLU A 149 5.72 -0.06 11.09
C GLU A 149 6.90 0.71 11.70
N LYS A 150 7.20 1.90 11.16
CA LYS A 150 8.26 2.76 11.71
C LYS A 150 7.87 3.30 13.08
N SER A 151 8.80 3.17 14.02
CA SER A 151 8.70 3.70 15.38
C SER A 151 9.15 5.16 15.43
N VAL A 152 8.69 5.88 16.45
CA VAL A 152 9.15 7.25 16.74
C VAL A 152 10.65 7.28 17.05
N HIS A 153 11.17 6.25 17.72
CA HIS A 153 12.59 6.11 18.02
C HIS A 153 13.49 6.28 16.78
N GLU A 154 13.05 5.79 15.61
CA GLU A 154 13.84 5.83 14.37
C GLU A 154 13.96 7.24 13.76
N VAL A 155 13.09 8.18 14.13
CA VAL A 155 13.02 9.52 13.50
C VAL A 155 13.10 10.67 14.50
N MET A 156 13.12 10.40 15.80
CA MET A 156 13.20 11.43 16.83
C MET A 156 14.54 12.17 16.82
N THR A 157 14.54 13.41 17.27
CA THR A 157 15.77 14.18 17.52
C THR A 157 16.31 13.83 18.90
N PRO A 158 17.58 13.37 19.03
CA PRO A 158 18.21 13.14 20.33
C PRO A 158 18.20 14.40 21.21
N LEU A 159 17.96 14.25 22.53
CA LEU A 159 17.84 15.38 23.47
C LEU A 159 19.09 16.30 23.52
N GLU A 160 20.25 15.73 23.21
CA GLU A 160 21.53 16.43 23.11
C GLU A 160 21.56 17.45 21.96
N ASP A 161 20.86 17.16 20.86
CA ASP A 161 20.79 18.01 19.66
C ASP A 161 19.64 19.03 19.73
N VAL A 162 18.82 19.01 20.78
CA VAL A 162 17.66 19.90 20.91
C VAL A 162 18.09 21.28 21.43
N PHE A 163 17.77 22.35 20.71
CA PHE A 163 17.86 23.71 21.24
C PHE A 163 16.77 23.94 22.30
N MET A 164 17.17 24.25 23.53
CA MET A 164 16.28 24.41 24.69
C MET A 164 16.76 25.56 25.56
N LEU A 165 15.84 26.16 26.31
CA LEU A 165 16.15 27.25 27.24
C LEU A 165 15.87 26.81 28.69
N PRO A 166 16.69 27.22 29.67
CA PRO A 166 16.35 27.05 31.06
C PRO A 166 15.20 28.01 31.44
N GLU A 167 14.33 27.58 32.36
CA GLU A 167 13.20 28.40 32.85
C GLU A 167 13.66 29.72 33.49
N SER A 168 14.86 29.74 34.06
CA SER A 168 15.47 30.94 34.67
C SER A 168 15.97 31.97 33.66
N THR A 169 15.83 31.73 32.35
CA THR A 169 16.27 32.68 31.32
C THR A 169 15.44 33.96 31.33
N THR A 170 16.11 35.10 31.22
CA THR A 170 15.49 36.40 30.94
C THR A 170 15.50 36.68 29.44
N LEU A 171 14.39 37.18 28.91
CA LEU A 171 14.19 37.45 27.48
C LEU A 171 14.82 38.78 27.05
N SER A 172 16.13 38.91 27.27
CA SER A 172 16.92 40.05 26.80
C SER A 172 17.09 40.06 25.28
N PHE A 173 17.49 41.22 24.72
CA PHE A 173 17.79 41.35 23.28
C PHE A 173 18.74 40.27 22.76
N LYS A 174 19.77 39.89 23.54
CA LYS A 174 20.73 38.85 23.15
C LYS A 174 20.06 37.48 23.01
N VAL A 175 19.22 37.10 23.97
CA VAL A 175 18.53 35.81 23.99
C VAL A 175 17.47 35.74 22.89
N VAL A 176 16.69 36.81 22.74
CA VAL A 176 15.68 36.88 21.68
C VAL A 176 16.35 36.77 20.31
N ARG A 177 17.46 37.47 20.08
CA ARG A 177 18.25 37.34 18.85
C ARG A 177 18.75 35.92 18.62
N GLU A 178 19.29 35.27 19.66
CA GLU A 178 19.74 33.87 19.58
C GLU A 178 18.59 32.93 19.16
N ILE A 179 17.40 33.08 19.76
CA ILE A 179 16.22 32.28 19.39
C ILE A 179 15.87 32.47 17.91
N PHE A 180 15.91 33.71 17.40
CA PHE A 180 15.64 34.00 15.99
C PHE A 180 16.70 33.43 15.06
N GLU A 181 17.98 33.49 15.42
CA GLU A 181 19.10 32.92 14.64
C GLU A 181 19.00 31.40 14.53
N GLN A 182 18.47 30.71 15.54
CA GLN A 182 18.24 29.26 15.49
C GLN A 182 17.09 28.86 14.56
N GLY A 183 16.12 29.74 14.30
CA GLY A 183 15.04 29.50 13.33
C GLY A 183 13.97 28.49 13.73
N PHE A 184 13.99 27.94 14.96
CA PHE A 184 12.96 27.03 15.45
C PHE A 184 11.68 27.78 15.83
N SER A 185 10.51 27.25 15.48
CA SER A 185 9.23 27.87 15.89
C SER A 185 8.81 27.54 17.33
N ARG A 186 9.34 26.46 17.90
CA ARG A 186 8.97 25.91 19.22
C ARG A 186 10.24 25.49 19.94
N VAL A 187 10.46 26.03 21.14
CA VAL A 187 11.67 25.83 21.94
C VAL A 187 11.26 25.25 23.30
N PRO A 188 11.64 24.00 23.62
CA PRO A 188 11.37 23.42 24.93
C PRO A 188 12.05 24.21 26.05
N VAL A 189 11.37 24.31 27.19
CA VAL A 189 11.89 24.98 28.38
C VAL A 189 12.03 23.97 29.51
N PHE A 190 13.20 23.93 30.15
CA PHE A 190 13.51 22.95 31.20
C PHE A 190 13.84 23.61 32.55
N ARG A 191 13.64 22.88 33.65
CA ARG A 191 13.96 23.32 35.01
C ARG A 191 15.00 22.41 35.65
N GLY A 192 16.17 22.97 35.93
CA GLY A 192 17.31 22.23 36.49
C GLY A 192 17.96 21.37 35.44
N GLU A 193 17.53 20.12 35.30
CA GLU A 193 18.05 19.18 34.31
C GLU A 193 17.33 19.28 32.96
N ARG A 194 18.07 19.06 31.87
CA ARG A 194 17.53 19.08 30.49
C ARG A 194 16.39 18.08 30.26
N GLN A 195 16.35 17.00 31.04
CA GLN A 195 15.30 15.98 30.98
C GLN A 195 13.98 16.47 31.59
N HIS A 196 14.03 17.48 32.45
CA HIS A 196 12.87 18.00 33.16
C HIS A 196 12.26 19.18 32.41
N ILE A 197 11.55 18.87 31.32
CA ILE A 197 10.88 19.85 30.46
C ILE A 197 9.58 20.30 31.12
N VAL A 198 9.46 21.59 31.40
CA VAL A 198 8.34 22.21 32.13
C VAL A 198 7.37 22.96 31.21
N GLY A 199 7.78 23.28 29.98
CA GLY A 199 6.93 24.00 29.04
C GLY A 199 7.51 24.12 27.64
N LEU A 200 6.80 24.84 26.78
CA LEU A 200 7.16 25.04 25.38
C LEU A 200 6.98 26.52 25.02
N LEU A 201 8.08 27.19 24.68
CA LEU A 201 8.06 28.56 24.16
C LEU A 201 7.73 28.51 22.66
N PHE A 202 6.70 29.23 22.24
CA PHE A 202 6.43 29.47 20.82
C PHE A 202 7.05 30.81 20.44
N VAL A 203 7.91 30.82 19.42
CA VAL A 203 8.64 32.05 19.05
C VAL A 203 7.71 33.19 18.65
N LYS A 204 6.53 32.88 18.09
CA LYS A 204 5.51 33.89 17.79
C LYS A 204 4.98 34.63 19.03
N ASP A 205 5.04 34.01 20.22
CA ASP A 205 4.55 34.62 21.45
C ASP A 205 5.53 35.71 21.95
N LEU A 206 6.76 35.75 21.43
CA LEU A 206 7.74 36.83 21.65
C LEU A 206 7.33 38.16 21.02
N ILE A 207 6.27 38.20 20.19
CA ILE A 207 5.73 39.46 19.64
C ILE A 207 5.18 40.40 20.74
N PHE A 208 4.82 39.84 21.90
CA PHE A 208 4.31 40.59 23.05
C PHE A 208 5.42 40.94 24.06
N VAL A 209 6.68 40.66 23.73
CA VAL A 209 7.82 40.88 24.61
C VAL A 209 8.62 42.06 24.09
N ASP A 210 8.81 43.05 24.95
CA ASP A 210 9.85 44.05 24.73
C ASP A 210 11.18 43.53 25.32
N PRO A 211 12.23 43.35 24.50
CA PRO A 211 13.53 42.91 24.99
C PRO A 211 14.19 43.88 25.98
N GLU A 212 13.76 45.15 26.03
CA GLU A 212 14.23 46.14 27.01
C GLU A 212 13.69 45.89 28.42
N ASP A 213 12.54 45.22 28.55
CA ASP A 213 11.92 44.90 29.84
C ASP A 213 12.60 43.71 30.56
N GLU A 214 13.53 43.02 29.91
CA GLU A 214 14.22 41.81 30.40
C GLU A 214 13.27 40.77 31.03
N THR A 215 12.11 40.57 30.42
CA THR A 215 11.02 39.80 31.01
C THR A 215 11.44 38.35 31.30
N PRO A 216 11.15 37.80 32.50
CA PRO A 216 11.44 36.40 32.79
C PRO A 216 10.65 35.45 31.90
N LEU A 217 11.31 34.43 31.33
CA LEU A 217 10.68 33.42 30.49
C LEU A 217 9.54 32.67 31.21
N ALA A 218 9.70 32.44 32.52
CA ALA A 218 8.67 31.83 33.37
C ALA A 218 7.33 32.60 33.36
N SER A 219 7.37 33.94 33.24
CA SER A 219 6.16 34.76 33.13
C SER A 219 5.41 34.47 31.83
N LEU A 220 6.14 34.24 30.75
CA LEU A 220 5.54 33.97 29.45
C LEU A 220 4.94 32.55 29.37
N LEU A 221 5.61 31.58 30.01
CA LEU A 221 5.10 30.21 30.14
C LEU A 221 3.81 30.14 30.97
N SER A 222 3.68 30.97 32.01
CA SER A 222 2.46 31.01 32.83
C SER A 222 1.28 31.66 32.08
N ILE A 223 1.54 32.67 31.26
CA ILE A 223 0.52 33.35 30.43
C ILE A 223 0.03 32.42 29.31
N PHE A 224 0.95 31.78 28.58
CA PHE A 224 0.63 30.97 27.40
C PHE A 224 0.72 29.47 27.70
N SER A 225 0.22 29.03 28.86
CA SER A 225 0.29 27.62 29.27
C SER A 225 -0.25 26.69 28.18
N ARG A 226 0.65 25.94 27.54
CA ARG A 226 0.36 24.97 26.49
C ARG A 226 0.76 23.59 26.98
N GLY A 227 -0.13 22.62 26.80
CA GLY A 227 0.14 21.23 27.16
C GLY A 227 1.32 20.67 26.37
N LEU A 228 2.18 19.93 27.05
CA LEU A 228 3.22 19.13 26.43
C LEU A 228 2.61 17.81 25.96
N GLN A 229 2.73 17.51 24.67
CA GLN A 229 2.40 16.19 24.17
C GLN A 229 3.56 15.26 24.46
N VAL A 230 3.28 14.12 25.08
CA VAL A 230 4.26 13.08 25.34
C VAL A 230 3.84 11.82 24.60
N VAL A 231 4.77 11.25 23.85
CA VAL A 231 4.60 9.99 23.12
C VAL A 231 5.67 9.01 23.59
N ASP A 232 5.38 7.72 23.46
CA ASP A 232 6.32 6.65 23.76
C ASP A 232 7.25 6.41 22.57
N GLU A 233 8.50 6.02 22.81
CA GLU A 233 9.45 5.73 21.73
C GLU A 233 8.99 4.56 20.84
N THR A 234 8.17 3.65 21.39
CA THR A 234 7.60 2.51 20.68
C THR A 234 6.35 2.85 19.85
N ASN A 235 5.78 4.05 20.00
CA ASN A 235 4.62 4.45 19.19
C ASN A 235 5.00 4.50 17.71
N THR A 236 4.04 4.19 16.84
CA THR A 236 4.27 4.24 15.39
C THR A 236 4.12 5.67 14.87
N LEU A 237 4.71 5.95 13.71
CA LEU A 237 4.54 7.25 13.06
C LEU A 237 3.08 7.54 12.70
N ASP A 238 2.26 6.52 12.40
CA ASP A 238 0.82 6.67 12.16
C ASP A 238 0.09 7.13 13.42
N ASP A 239 0.44 6.58 14.59
CA ASP A 239 -0.15 6.99 15.87
C ASP A 239 0.15 8.46 16.16
N VAL A 240 1.41 8.87 16.01
CA VAL A 240 1.84 10.25 16.26
C VAL A 240 1.24 11.23 15.24
N LEU A 241 1.17 10.84 13.96
CA LEU A 241 0.51 11.67 12.95
C LEU A 241 -0.97 11.90 13.28
N ARG A 242 -1.68 10.89 13.78
CA ARG A 242 -3.08 11.04 14.23
C ARG A 242 -3.19 11.99 15.41
N ILE A 243 -2.24 11.95 16.34
CA ILE A 243 -2.18 12.87 17.48
C ILE A 243 -2.02 14.32 16.98
N PHE A 244 -1.06 14.57 16.08
CA PHE A 244 -0.85 15.90 15.50
C PHE A 244 -2.06 16.41 14.71
N LYS A 245 -2.71 15.54 13.93
CA LYS A 245 -3.92 15.89 13.17
C LYS A 245 -5.12 16.28 14.05
N ARG A 246 -5.16 15.87 15.32
CA ARG A 246 -6.22 16.27 16.27
C ARG A 246 -6.05 17.70 16.80
N GLY A 247 -4.99 18.40 16.41
CA GLY A 247 -4.80 19.83 16.70
C GLY A 247 -4.11 20.11 18.04
N HIS A 248 -3.54 19.11 18.69
CA HIS A 248 -2.88 19.27 19.99
C HIS A 248 -1.41 19.73 19.92
N GLY A 249 -0.88 20.01 18.72
CA GLY A 249 0.49 20.50 18.52
C GLY A 249 1.19 19.82 17.34
N HIS A 250 2.37 20.34 16.98
CA HIS A 250 3.27 19.75 15.96
C HIS A 250 4.65 19.39 16.56
N LEU A 251 4.73 19.30 17.89
CA LEU A 251 5.92 18.89 18.63
C LEU A 251 5.44 17.99 19.77
N ALA A 252 6.08 16.84 19.93
CA ALA A 252 5.87 15.93 21.04
C ALA A 252 7.22 15.57 21.66
N LEU A 253 7.21 15.39 22.97
CA LEU A 253 8.33 14.86 23.73
C LEU A 253 8.27 13.34 23.67
N VAL A 254 9.41 12.71 23.37
CA VAL A 254 9.52 11.27 23.33
C VAL A 254 10.02 10.78 24.69
N ARG A 255 9.27 9.87 25.31
CA ARG A 255 9.64 9.22 26.56
C ARG A 255 10.14 7.80 26.27
N ARG A 256 11.20 7.41 26.98
CA ARG A 256 11.68 6.04 27.10
C ARG A 256 11.18 5.40 28.39
#